data_AF-A0A0K8VYC5-F1
#
_entry.id   AF-A0A0K8VYC5-F1
#
_cell.length_a   1.000
_cell.length_b   1.000
_cell.length_c   1.000
_cell.angle_alpha   90.00
_cell.angle_beta   90.00
_cell.angle_gamma   90.00
#
_symmetry.space_group_name_H-M   'P 1'
#
loop_
_entity.id
_entity.type
_entity.pdbx_description
1 polymer ?
#
loop_
_entity_poly.entity_id
_entity_poly.type
_entity_poly.pdbx_seq_one_letter_code
_entity_poly.pdbx_strand_id
1 'polypeptide(L)'
;MMAQQSKQVDEAIETAQNTHLEKQAEENSIALREFDGILQPIIESCTKDSISAGKNWILQHSSDSAKSNVVLQYLLKKALVNGSTFQQKLHLIYLVNDILHHCVRKNSHDLKNNLENVVIPMFCSADLIANADQRAKLTKLLSLWESKAKFFDACVISKLQSPDSSMQEYKTNLQNMHQDIVTKFAQSTKATLENYQKQHQIFIQHATQQITQLEQQKQQLEQQMLASVLPNAAAILPAAASLPPQQQQQQQQPVIPKIPPLMAQ
;
A
#
# COMPACT_ATOMS: atom_id res chain seq x y z
N MET A 1 -7.61 0.75 -9.86
CA MET A 1 -7.33 -0.63 -9.35
C MET A 1 -5.86 -0.79 -8.96
N MET A 2 -4.87 -0.61 -9.85
CA MET A 2 -3.45 -0.82 -9.50
C MET A 2 -2.92 0.09 -8.37
N ALA A 3 -3.23 1.40 -8.39
CA ALA A 3 -2.82 2.31 -7.31
C ALA A 3 -3.44 1.94 -5.95
N GLN A 4 -4.71 1.51 -5.95
CA GLN A 4 -5.41 1.06 -4.74
C GLN A 4 -4.84 -0.26 -4.21
N GLN A 5 -4.41 -1.15 -5.10
CA GLN A 5 -3.76 -2.40 -4.71
C GLN A 5 -2.38 -2.14 -4.13
N SER A 6 -1.58 -1.24 -4.73
CA SER A 6 -0.27 -0.86 -4.18
C SER A 6 -0.42 -0.36 -2.75
N LYS A 7 -1.42 0.49 -2.48
CA LYS A 7 -1.71 0.98 -1.13
C LYS A 7 -2.08 -0.15 -0.17
N GLN A 8 -2.93 -1.10 -0.58
CA GLN A 8 -3.30 -2.25 0.25
C GLN A 8 -2.12 -3.16 0.54
N VAL A 9 -1.22 -3.37 -0.43
CA VAL A 9 0.01 -4.13 -0.24
C VAL A 9 0.91 -3.43 0.78
N ASP A 10 1.11 -2.12 0.65
CA ASP A 10 1.92 -1.33 1.58
C ASP A 10 1.33 -1.37 3.01
N GLU A 11 0.01 -1.21 3.17
CA GLU A 11 -0.69 -1.31 4.45
C GLU A 11 -0.59 -2.72 5.08
N ALA A 12 -0.70 -3.78 4.25
CA ALA A 12 -0.54 -5.15 4.70
C ALA A 12 0.91 -5.47 5.14
N ILE A 13 1.90 -4.93 4.43
CA ILE A 13 3.31 -5.01 4.82
C ILE A 13 3.51 -4.28 6.15
N GLU A 14 3.03 -3.05 6.30
CA GLU A 14 3.14 -2.29 7.56
C GLU A 14 2.52 -3.06 8.73
N THR A 15 1.35 -3.66 8.53
CA THR A 15 0.67 -4.48 9.56
C THR A 15 1.48 -5.72 9.93
N ALA A 16 2.04 -6.41 8.93
CA ALA A 16 2.88 -7.59 9.16
C ALA A 16 4.18 -7.23 9.89
N GLN A 17 4.80 -6.11 9.54
CA GLN A 17 5.99 -5.60 10.24
C GLN A 17 5.67 -5.25 11.70
N ASN A 18 4.55 -4.58 11.94
CA ASN A 18 4.12 -4.22 13.29
C ASN A 18 3.90 -5.47 14.16
N THR A 19 3.20 -6.46 13.62
CA THR A 19 2.95 -7.73 14.31
C THR A 19 4.26 -8.48 14.59
N HIS A 20 5.16 -8.51 13.61
CA HIS A 20 6.47 -9.15 13.77
C HIS A 20 7.31 -8.46 14.85
N LEU A 21 7.34 -7.13 14.85
CA LEU A 21 8.09 -6.34 15.81
C LEU A 21 7.54 -6.50 17.24
N GLU A 22 6.22 -6.52 17.41
CA GLU A 22 5.57 -6.78 18.70
C GLU A 22 5.94 -8.16 19.23
N LYS A 23 5.84 -9.19 18.38
CA LYS A 23 6.25 -10.55 18.73
C LYS A 23 7.74 -10.62 19.13
N GLN A 24 8.63 -10.01 18.36
CA GLN A 24 10.05 -9.97 18.70
C GLN A 24 10.31 -9.24 20.01
N ALA A 25 9.55 -8.17 20.30
CA ALA A 25 9.67 -7.47 21.56
C ALA A 25 9.23 -8.34 22.75
N GLU A 26 8.15 -9.09 22.62
CA GLU A 26 7.71 -10.06 23.63
C GLU A 26 8.78 -11.15 23.88
N GLU A 27 9.30 -11.76 22.80
CA GLU A 27 10.34 -12.79 22.87
C GLU A 27 11.63 -12.28 23.53
N ASN A 28 11.96 -11.00 23.30
CA ASN A 28 13.15 -10.36 23.85
C ASN A 28 12.90 -9.63 25.20
N SER A 29 11.68 -9.73 25.74
CA SER A 29 11.25 -9.06 26.98
C SER A 29 11.46 -7.54 26.96
N ILE A 30 11.17 -6.89 25.82
CA ILE A 30 11.26 -5.44 25.62
C ILE A 30 9.86 -4.83 25.76
N ALA A 31 9.68 -3.94 26.72
CA ALA A 31 8.42 -3.23 26.93
C ALA A 31 8.28 -2.04 25.96
N LEU A 32 7.76 -2.27 24.75
CA LEU A 32 7.58 -1.22 23.73
C LEU A 32 6.73 -0.03 24.23
N ARG A 33 5.75 -0.29 25.11
CA ARG A 33 4.90 0.75 25.69
C ARG A 33 5.67 1.68 26.64
N GLU A 34 6.65 1.14 27.36
CA GLU A 34 7.54 1.95 28.19
C GLU A 34 8.41 2.84 27.29
N PHE A 35 8.97 2.25 26.23
CA PHE A 35 9.78 3.00 25.29
C PHE A 35 9.00 4.15 24.63
N ASP A 36 7.73 3.92 24.28
CA ASP A 36 6.84 4.96 23.75
C ASP A 36 6.70 6.13 24.73
N GLY A 37 6.54 5.85 26.03
CA GLY A 37 6.51 6.85 27.09
C GLY A 37 7.82 7.66 27.22
N ILE A 38 8.97 7.07 26.86
CA ILE A 38 10.26 7.76 26.80
C ILE A 38 10.42 8.58 25.51
N LEU A 39 9.90 8.09 24.39
CA LEU A 39 9.98 8.77 23.09
C LEU A 39 9.05 9.98 23.01
N GLN A 40 7.88 9.93 23.65
CA GLN A 40 6.88 11.00 23.55
C GLN A 40 7.42 12.39 23.96
N PRO A 41 8.09 12.55 25.13
CA PRO A 41 8.70 13.83 25.51
C PRO A 41 9.80 14.31 24.54
N ILE A 42 10.52 13.37 23.91
CA ILE A 42 11.54 13.69 22.89
C ILE A 42 10.86 14.26 21.64
N ILE A 43 9.81 13.60 21.17
CA ILE A 43 9.02 14.00 20.01
C ILE A 43 8.41 15.39 20.22
N GLU A 44 7.87 15.66 21.40
CA GLU A 44 7.19 16.93 21.70
C GLU A 44 8.13 18.10 21.96
N SER A 45 9.21 17.89 22.73
CA SER A 45 9.99 18.99 23.30
C SER A 45 11.50 18.94 23.05
N CYS A 46 12.04 17.76 22.70
CA CYS A 46 13.47 17.54 22.42
C CYS A 46 14.43 18.24 23.40
N THR A 47 14.14 18.13 24.69
CA THR A 47 15.02 18.66 25.73
C THR A 47 16.25 17.77 25.90
N LYS A 48 17.32 18.35 26.45
CA LYS A 48 18.54 17.60 26.76
C LYS A 48 18.27 16.42 27.69
N ASP A 49 17.36 16.59 28.65
CA ASP A 49 17.01 15.55 29.61
C ASP A 49 16.22 14.42 28.95
N SER A 50 15.26 14.73 28.07
CA SER A 50 14.52 13.69 27.34
C SER A 50 15.41 12.91 26.38
N ILE A 51 16.31 13.58 25.66
CA ILE A 51 17.31 12.92 24.79
C ILE A 51 18.23 12.02 25.62
N SER A 52 18.72 12.50 26.78
CA SER A 52 19.58 11.71 27.66
C SER A 52 18.85 10.49 28.21
N ALA A 53 17.59 10.63 28.62
CA ALA A 53 16.74 9.54 29.08
C ALA A 53 16.52 8.50 27.96
N GLY A 54 16.17 8.93 26.75
CA GLY A 54 16.01 8.06 25.58
C GLY A 54 17.27 7.27 25.25
N LYS A 55 18.43 7.94 25.21
CA LYS A 55 19.71 7.27 24.98
C LYS A 55 19.96 6.21 26.06
N ASN A 56 19.83 6.57 27.34
CA ASN A 56 20.11 5.64 28.44
C ASN A 56 19.18 4.42 28.38
N TRP A 57 17.89 4.64 28.08
CA TRP A 57 16.93 3.56 27.93
C TRP A 57 17.34 2.60 26.80
N ILE A 58 17.68 3.14 25.61
CA ILE A 58 18.11 2.33 24.46
C ILE A 58 19.36 1.53 24.80
N LEU A 59 20.35 2.15 25.43
CA LEU A 59 21.59 1.47 25.81
C LEU A 59 21.37 0.36 26.85
N GLN A 60 20.43 0.53 27.79
CA GLN A 60 20.08 -0.49 28.78
C GLN A 60 19.33 -1.68 28.16
N HIS A 61 18.54 -1.42 27.12
CA HIS A 61 17.71 -2.44 26.44
C HIS A 61 18.34 -2.97 25.14
N SER A 62 19.62 -2.67 24.90
CA SER A 62 20.38 -3.12 23.72
C SER A 62 21.57 -4.01 24.11
N SER A 63 21.35 -4.94 25.07
CA SER A 63 22.42 -5.79 25.61
C SER A 63 23.01 -6.78 24.59
N ASP A 64 22.24 -7.13 23.56
CA ASP A 64 22.63 -8.03 22.49
C ASP A 64 22.08 -7.53 21.15
N SER A 65 22.52 -8.15 20.05
CA SER A 65 22.16 -7.72 18.70
C SER A 65 20.66 -7.86 18.40
N ALA A 66 19.99 -8.89 18.93
CA ALA A 66 18.56 -9.11 18.70
C ALA A 66 17.73 -8.02 19.39
N LYS A 67 18.02 -7.74 20.66
CA LYS A 67 17.38 -6.66 21.42
C LYS A 67 17.65 -5.29 20.81
N SER A 68 18.90 -5.03 20.43
CA SER A 68 19.28 -3.79 19.74
C SER A 68 18.45 -3.59 18.46
N ASN A 69 18.30 -4.65 17.66
CA ASN A 69 17.50 -4.59 16.44
C ASN A 69 16.03 -4.26 16.75
N VAL A 70 15.40 -4.93 17.73
CA VAL A 70 14.00 -4.63 18.10
C VAL A 70 13.82 -3.17 18.52
N VAL A 71 14.69 -2.67 19.41
CA VAL A 71 14.61 -1.27 19.89
C VAL A 71 14.78 -0.28 18.74
N LEU A 72 15.77 -0.50 17.87
CA LEU A 72 16.05 0.40 16.76
C LEU A 72 14.99 0.33 15.66
N GLN A 73 14.43 -0.84 15.39
CA GLN A 73 13.32 -1.00 14.44
C GLN A 73 12.04 -0.32 14.97
N TYR A 74 11.81 -0.35 16.29
CA TYR A 74 10.72 0.43 16.89
C TYR A 74 10.96 1.94 16.79
N LEU A 75 12.19 2.40 17.04
CA LEU A 75 12.56 3.79 16.84
C LEU A 75 12.36 4.23 15.38
N LEU A 76 12.76 3.39 14.42
CA LEU A 76 12.54 3.60 13.00
C LEU A 76 11.05 3.71 12.67
N LYS A 77 10.22 2.78 13.17
CA LYS A 77 8.76 2.84 13.02
C LYS A 77 8.21 4.18 13.46
N LYS A 78 8.59 4.65 14.65
CA LYS A 78 8.12 5.95 15.19
C LYS A 78 8.58 7.14 14.34
N ALA A 79 9.77 7.06 13.75
CA ALA A 79 10.28 8.12 12.87
C ALA A 79 9.66 8.12 11.47
N LEU A 80 9.22 6.97 10.98
CA LEU A 80 8.59 6.82 9.66
C LEU A 80 7.06 7.02 9.67
N VAL A 81 6.45 7.29 10.83
CA VAL A 81 5.01 7.55 10.95
C VAL A 81 4.56 8.60 9.91
N ASN A 82 3.52 8.24 9.16
CA ASN A 82 2.89 9.12 8.19
C ASN A 82 2.21 10.29 8.91
N GLY A 83 2.41 11.50 8.39
CA GLY A 83 1.84 12.72 8.99
C GLY A 83 2.67 13.34 10.13
N SER A 84 3.78 12.72 10.56
CA SER A 84 4.72 13.36 11.47
C SER A 84 5.39 14.57 10.83
N THR A 85 5.55 15.64 11.62
CA THR A 85 6.20 16.87 11.16
C THR A 85 7.71 16.68 11.00
N PHE A 86 8.34 17.54 10.19
CA PHE A 86 9.80 17.58 10.07
C PHE A 86 10.48 17.70 11.44
N GLN A 87 9.94 18.54 12.33
CA GLN A 87 10.52 18.79 13.64
C GLN A 87 10.54 17.52 14.50
N GLN A 88 9.44 16.75 14.49
CA GLN A 88 9.35 15.47 15.22
C GLN A 88 10.36 14.44 14.68
N LYS A 89 10.49 14.32 13.35
CA LYS A 89 11.50 13.44 12.74
C LYS A 89 12.92 13.88 13.10
N LEU A 90 13.19 15.19 13.08
CA LEU A 90 14.48 15.76 13.47
C LEU A 90 14.84 15.48 14.93
N HIS A 91 13.86 15.54 15.85
CA HIS A 91 14.08 15.23 17.27
C HIS A 91 14.55 13.77 17.46
N LEU A 92 13.96 12.83 16.74
CA LEU A 92 14.39 11.42 16.77
C LEU A 92 15.77 11.22 16.11
N ILE A 93 16.10 11.99 15.07
CA ILE A 93 17.45 11.99 14.49
C ILE A 93 18.49 12.53 15.49
N TYR A 94 18.14 13.52 16.33
CA TYR A 94 19.03 14.00 17.38
C TYR A 94 19.28 12.94 18.47
N LEU A 95 18.27 12.13 18.80
CA LEU A 95 18.46 10.97 19.67
C LEU A 95 19.44 9.97 19.05
N VAL A 96 19.25 9.60 17.78
CA VAL A 96 20.17 8.71 17.03
C VAL A 96 21.59 9.28 17.02
N ASN A 97 21.73 10.59 16.82
CA ASN A 97 23.03 11.25 16.86
C ASN A 97 23.72 11.09 18.22
N ASP A 98 23.01 11.22 19.35
CA ASP A 98 23.61 11.06 20.69
C ASP A 98 24.04 9.60 20.95
N ILE A 99 23.27 8.63 20.44
CA ILE A 99 23.61 7.20 20.54
C ILE A 99 24.81 6.86 19.65
N LEU A 100 24.89 7.40 18.43
CA LEU A 100 26.05 7.21 17.55
C LEU A 100 27.35 7.70 18.19
N HIS A 101 27.32 8.89 18.81
CA HIS A 101 28.46 9.40 19.58
C HIS A 101 28.84 8.46 20.72
N HIS A 102 27.86 7.84 21.38
CA HIS A 102 28.13 6.84 22.42
C HIS A 102 28.79 5.59 21.83
N CYS A 103 28.24 5.03 20.75
CA CYS A 103 28.75 3.81 20.10
C CYS A 103 30.21 3.97 19.68
N VAL A 104 30.56 5.11 19.07
CA VAL A 104 31.94 5.40 18.66
C VAL A 104 32.86 5.58 19.86
N ARG A 105 32.41 6.30 20.91
CA ARG A 105 33.22 6.52 22.11
C ARG A 105 33.46 5.23 22.92
N LYS A 106 32.51 4.30 22.91
CA LYS A 106 32.56 3.02 23.65
C LYS A 106 32.95 1.82 22.78
N ASN A 107 33.22 2.04 21.50
CA ASN A 107 33.58 1.01 20.52
C ASN A 107 32.53 -0.10 20.35
N SER A 108 31.24 0.26 20.41
CA SER A 108 30.10 -0.67 20.25
C SER A 108 29.76 -0.85 18.77
N HIS A 109 30.54 -1.67 18.06
CA HIS A 109 30.40 -1.86 16.61
C HIS A 109 29.04 -2.44 16.19
N ASP A 110 28.50 -3.41 16.92
CA ASP A 110 27.24 -4.08 16.56
C ASP A 110 26.05 -3.10 16.59
N LEU A 111 25.95 -2.32 17.67
CA LEU A 111 24.90 -1.31 17.80
C LEU A 111 25.04 -0.21 16.73
N LYS A 112 26.28 0.18 16.39
CA LYS A 112 26.55 1.13 15.30
C LYS A 112 26.07 0.58 13.95
N ASN A 113 26.35 -0.68 13.65
CA ASN A 113 25.92 -1.33 12.41
C ASN A 113 24.39 -1.38 12.32
N ASN A 114 23.71 -1.74 13.40
CA ASN A 114 22.25 -1.71 13.44
C ASN A 114 21.68 -0.28 13.31
N LEU A 115 22.38 0.73 13.85
CA LEU A 115 22.02 2.14 13.69
C LEU A 115 22.13 2.63 12.24
N GLU A 116 23.10 2.15 11.48
CA GLU A 116 23.27 2.50 10.05
C GLU A 116 22.04 2.10 9.22
N ASN A 117 21.45 0.95 9.51
CA ASN A 117 20.25 0.47 8.80
C ASN A 117 19.01 1.33 9.06
N VAL A 118 18.90 1.94 10.24
CA VAL A 118 17.73 2.76 10.61
C VAL A 118 17.95 4.24 10.33
N VAL A 119 19.18 4.75 10.44
CA VAL A 119 19.47 6.18 10.28
C VAL A 119 19.22 6.64 8.85
N ILE A 120 19.50 5.79 7.84
CA ILE A 120 19.28 6.10 6.44
C ILE A 120 17.80 6.41 6.17
N PRO A 121 16.85 5.48 6.39
CA PRO A 121 15.43 5.77 6.15
C PRO A 121 14.89 6.88 7.05
N MET A 122 15.37 7.03 8.30
CA MET A 122 14.98 8.15 9.17
C MET A 122 15.37 9.51 8.59
N PHE A 123 16.63 9.66 8.18
CA PHE A 123 17.15 10.90 7.61
C PHE A 123 16.47 11.21 6.29
N CYS A 124 16.39 10.24 5.38
CA CYS A 124 15.78 10.43 4.07
C CYS A 124 14.28 10.74 4.20
N SER A 125 13.56 10.12 5.14
CA SER A 125 12.14 10.46 5.40
C SER A 125 11.97 11.90 5.89
N ALA A 126 12.88 12.41 6.72
CA ALA A 126 12.86 13.80 7.14
C ALA A 126 13.18 14.76 5.99
N ASP A 127 14.17 14.40 5.17
CA ASP A 127 14.60 15.21 4.02
C ASP A 127 13.51 15.35 2.96
N LEU A 128 12.78 14.26 2.65
CA LEU A 128 11.70 14.26 1.66
C LEU A 128 10.55 15.23 2.00
N ILE A 129 10.35 15.56 3.27
CA ILE A 129 9.32 16.50 3.72
C ILE A 129 9.88 17.88 4.08
N ALA A 130 11.21 18.06 3.99
CA ALA A 130 11.88 19.27 4.42
C ALA A 130 11.77 20.39 3.37
N ASN A 131 11.48 21.60 3.85
CA ASN A 131 11.68 22.83 3.07
C ASN A 131 13.17 23.23 3.01
N ALA A 132 13.49 24.33 2.31
CA ALA A 132 14.89 24.77 2.11
C ALA A 132 15.66 24.99 3.42
N ASP A 133 15.07 25.68 4.41
CA ASP A 133 15.72 25.97 5.70
C ASP A 133 15.90 24.71 6.55
N GLN A 134 14.90 23.84 6.52
CA GLN A 134 14.92 22.55 7.21
C GLN A 134 15.98 21.62 6.62
N ARG A 135 16.10 21.61 5.29
CA ARG A 135 17.14 20.86 4.56
C ARG A 135 18.53 21.36 4.93
N ALA A 136 18.73 22.68 5.08
CA ALA A 136 20.02 23.22 5.56
C ALA A 136 20.43 22.66 6.94
N LYS A 137 19.46 22.44 7.85
CA LYS A 137 19.73 21.78 9.15
C LYS A 137 20.21 20.34 8.98
N LEU A 138 19.56 19.58 8.09
CA LEU A 138 19.95 18.19 7.77
C LEU A 138 21.32 18.14 7.09
N THR A 139 21.60 19.03 6.13
CA THR A 139 22.90 19.13 5.47
C THR A 139 24.01 19.39 6.48
N LYS A 140 23.81 20.31 7.45
CA LYS A 140 24.79 20.56 8.51
C LYS A 140 25.07 19.30 9.34
N LEU A 141 24.03 18.54 9.67
CA LEU A 141 24.14 17.31 10.43
C LEU A 141 24.88 16.22 9.64
N LEU A 142 24.59 16.09 8.34
CA LEU A 142 25.30 15.19 7.43
C LEU A 142 26.79 15.55 7.30
N SER A 143 27.13 16.83 7.12
CA SER A 143 28.53 17.27 7.08
C SER A 143 29.29 16.97 8.38
N LEU A 144 28.62 17.05 9.54
CA LEU A 144 29.22 16.67 10.81
C LEU A 144 29.52 15.17 10.88
N TRP A 145 28.60 14.33 10.38
CA TRP A 145 28.78 12.88 10.32
C TRP A 145 29.90 12.46 9.37
N GLU A 146 30.02 13.12 8.22
CA GLU A 146 31.05 12.86 7.22
C GLU A 146 32.43 13.37 7.64
N SER A 147 32.54 14.66 8.00
CA SER A 147 33.84 15.33 8.11
C SER A 147 34.42 15.34 9.52
N LYS A 148 33.57 15.55 10.53
CA LYS A 148 34.03 15.80 11.91
C LYS A 148 34.07 14.51 12.72
N ALA A 149 32.95 13.78 12.71
CA ALA A 149 32.78 12.60 13.55
C ALA A 149 33.18 11.31 12.83
N LYS A 150 33.19 11.32 11.49
CA LYS A 150 33.50 10.18 10.62
C LYS A 150 32.73 8.92 11.03
N PHE A 151 31.43 9.09 11.32
CA PHE A 151 30.57 8.01 11.77
C PHE A 151 30.30 6.99 10.68
N PHE A 152 30.21 7.46 9.44
CA PHE A 152 29.77 6.67 8.31
C PHE A 152 30.84 6.66 7.23
N ASP A 153 30.87 5.57 6.46
CA ASP A 153 31.72 5.45 5.28
C ASP A 153 31.12 6.17 4.07
N ALA A 154 31.86 6.20 2.97
CA ALA A 154 31.41 6.86 1.74
C ALA A 154 30.13 6.24 1.16
N CYS A 155 29.87 4.94 1.39
CA CYS A 155 28.69 4.27 0.88
C CYS A 155 27.43 4.77 1.61
N VAL A 156 27.46 4.77 2.94
CA VAL A 156 26.34 5.25 3.77
C VAL A 156 26.12 6.75 3.54
N ILE A 157 27.18 7.56 3.43
CA ILE A 157 27.05 8.99 3.09
C ILE A 157 26.39 9.18 1.73
N SER A 158 26.76 8.41 0.70
CA SER A 158 26.13 8.48 -0.62
C SER A 158 24.63 8.17 -0.58
N LYS A 159 24.21 7.18 0.23
CA LYS A 159 22.79 6.89 0.46
C LYS A 159 22.06 8.06 1.14
N LEU A 160 22.66 8.65 2.17
CA LEU A 160 22.08 9.81 2.87
C LEU A 160 21.95 11.05 1.96
N GLN A 161 22.86 11.21 0.99
CA GLN A 161 22.83 12.28 -0.02
C GLN A 161 21.83 12.02 -1.16
N SER A 162 21.25 10.82 -1.24
CA SER A 162 20.30 10.43 -2.29
C SER A 162 18.94 9.98 -1.71
N PRO A 163 18.16 10.87 -1.08
CA PRO A 163 16.97 10.50 -0.29
C PRO A 163 15.92 9.70 -1.06
N ASP A 164 15.58 10.10 -2.29
CA ASP A 164 14.60 9.39 -3.12
C ASP A 164 15.04 7.95 -3.42
N SER A 165 16.28 7.78 -3.89
CA SER A 165 16.84 6.48 -4.22
C SER A 165 16.92 5.57 -3.00
N SER A 166 17.43 6.09 -1.88
CA SER A 166 17.58 5.32 -0.63
C SER A 166 16.23 4.91 -0.04
N MET A 167 15.22 5.78 -0.13
CA MET A 167 13.86 5.42 0.31
C MET A 167 13.19 4.41 -0.63
N GLN A 168 13.45 4.49 -1.93
CA GLN A 168 12.98 3.49 -2.89
C GLN A 168 13.65 2.13 -2.65
N GLU A 169 14.96 2.12 -2.40
CA GLU A 169 15.72 0.91 -2.04
C GLU A 169 15.15 0.29 -0.75
N TYR A 170 14.92 1.11 0.28
CA TYR A 170 14.31 0.67 1.53
C TYR A 170 12.93 0.02 1.30
N LYS A 171 12.03 0.69 0.56
CA LYS A 171 10.71 0.14 0.23
C LYS A 171 10.79 -1.16 -0.57
N THR A 172 11.70 -1.24 -1.53
CA THR A 172 11.91 -2.45 -2.34
C THR A 172 12.40 -3.60 -1.46
N ASN A 173 13.35 -3.34 -0.56
CA ASN A 173 13.82 -4.34 0.40
C ASN A 173 12.70 -4.83 1.33
N LEU A 174 11.82 -3.93 1.80
CA LEU A 174 10.64 -4.32 2.57
C LEU A 174 9.70 -5.23 1.78
N GLN A 175 9.40 -4.87 0.53
CA GLN A 175 8.55 -5.70 -0.33
C GLN A 175 9.16 -7.08 -0.59
N ASN A 176 10.48 -7.15 -0.77
CA ASN A 176 11.20 -8.42 -0.94
C ASN A 176 11.16 -9.28 0.34
N MET A 177 11.33 -8.67 1.52
CA MET A 177 11.22 -9.38 2.80
C MET A 177 9.81 -9.94 3.05
N HIS A 178 8.79 -9.29 2.49
CA HIS A 178 7.39 -9.68 2.61
C HIS A 178 6.82 -10.19 1.27
N GLN A 179 7.66 -10.83 0.44
CA GLN A 179 7.28 -11.27 -0.90
C GLN A 179 6.06 -12.21 -0.90
N ASP A 180 5.86 -13.02 0.15
CA ASP A 180 4.67 -13.87 0.28
C ASP A 180 3.37 -13.06 0.34
N ILE A 181 3.38 -11.93 1.04
CA ILE A 181 2.24 -11.02 1.14
C ILE A 181 2.00 -10.38 -0.23
N VAL A 182 3.04 -9.82 -0.84
CA VAL A 182 2.97 -9.22 -2.18
C VAL A 182 2.41 -10.22 -3.19
N THR A 183 2.90 -11.47 -3.17
CA THR A 183 2.47 -12.54 -4.07
C THR A 183 1.01 -12.91 -3.85
N LYS A 184 0.55 -13.04 -2.60
CA LYS A 184 -0.87 -13.32 -2.29
C LYS A 184 -1.80 -12.24 -2.83
N PHE A 185 -1.46 -10.96 -2.64
CA PHE A 185 -2.24 -9.86 -3.20
C PHE A 185 -2.19 -9.83 -4.73
N ALA A 186 -1.04 -10.10 -5.34
CA ALA A 186 -0.92 -10.18 -6.80
C ALA A 186 -1.79 -11.31 -7.39
N GLN A 187 -1.80 -12.49 -6.75
CA GLN A 187 -2.65 -13.61 -7.13
C GLN A 187 -4.14 -13.28 -6.96
N SER A 188 -4.51 -12.65 -5.85
CA SER A 188 -5.89 -12.21 -5.61
C SER A 188 -6.36 -11.24 -6.69
N THR A 189 -5.54 -10.25 -7.06
CA THR A 189 -5.89 -9.33 -8.15
C THR A 189 -6.01 -10.02 -9.49
N LYS A 190 -5.08 -10.94 -9.79
CA LYS A 190 -5.14 -11.74 -11.01
C LYS A 190 -6.46 -12.53 -11.08
N ALA A 191 -6.84 -13.19 -10.00
CA ALA A 191 -8.10 -13.93 -9.90
C ALA A 191 -9.32 -13.03 -10.08
N THR A 192 -9.32 -11.83 -9.48
CA THR A 192 -10.40 -10.85 -9.64
C THR A 192 -10.50 -10.35 -11.08
N LEU A 193 -9.36 -10.07 -11.75
CA LEU A 193 -9.35 -9.64 -13.14
C LEU A 193 -9.83 -10.75 -14.08
N GLU A 194 -9.39 -11.99 -13.87
CA GLU A 194 -9.88 -13.15 -14.63
C GLU A 194 -11.38 -13.37 -14.43
N ASN A 195 -11.89 -13.14 -13.21
CA ASN A 195 -13.32 -13.20 -12.93
C ASN A 195 -14.09 -12.13 -13.72
N TYR A 196 -13.63 -10.88 -13.70
CA TYR A 196 -14.24 -9.81 -14.50
C TYR A 196 -14.19 -10.10 -16.01
N GLN A 197 -13.08 -10.65 -16.51
CA GLN A 197 -12.97 -11.04 -17.92
C GLN A 197 -13.99 -12.14 -18.28
N LYS A 198 -14.18 -13.13 -17.41
CA LYS A 198 -15.21 -14.17 -17.61
C LYS A 198 -16.62 -13.58 -17.58
N GLN A 199 -16.93 -12.71 -16.63
CA GLN A 199 -18.23 -12.03 -16.57
C GLN A 199 -18.49 -11.22 -17.85
N HIS A 200 -17.48 -10.51 -18.34
CA HIS A 200 -17.56 -9.75 -19.58
C HIS A 200 -17.78 -10.66 -20.81
N GLN A 201 -17.10 -11.80 -20.89
CA GLN A 201 -17.29 -12.78 -21.96
C GLN A 201 -18.72 -13.34 -21.97
N ILE A 202 -19.26 -13.69 -20.80
CA ILE A 202 -20.63 -14.18 -20.64
C ILE A 202 -21.62 -13.09 -21.06
N PHE A 203 -21.39 -11.84 -20.64
CA PHE A 203 -22.22 -10.71 -21.02
C PHE A 203 -22.24 -10.49 -22.53
N ILE A 204 -21.07 -10.50 -23.20
CA ILE A 204 -20.99 -10.37 -24.66
C ILE A 204 -21.75 -11.51 -25.34
N GLN A 205 -21.54 -12.76 -24.91
CA GLN A 205 -22.23 -13.91 -25.50
C GLN A 205 -23.75 -13.78 -25.39
N HIS A 206 -24.24 -13.37 -24.23
CA HIS A 206 -25.66 -13.11 -24.02
C HIS A 206 -26.18 -11.97 -24.90
N ALA A 207 -25.46 -10.85 -24.98
CA ALA A 207 -25.84 -9.71 -25.82
C ALA A 207 -25.88 -10.09 -27.31
N THR A 208 -24.89 -10.83 -27.81
CA THR A 208 -24.85 -11.31 -29.20
C THR A 208 -26.02 -12.26 -29.49
N GLN A 209 -26.30 -13.22 -28.60
CA GLN A 209 -27.45 -14.12 -28.77
C GLN A 209 -28.77 -13.36 -28.82
N GLN A 210 -28.93 -12.34 -27.98
CA GLN A 210 -30.13 -11.51 -27.97
C GLN A 210 -30.26 -10.69 -29.27
N ILE A 211 -29.16 -10.13 -29.79
CA ILE A 211 -29.16 -9.44 -31.09
C ILE A 211 -29.58 -10.38 -32.21
N THR A 212 -29.01 -11.59 -32.28
CA THR A 212 -29.36 -12.58 -33.31
C THR A 212 -30.83 -13.00 -33.23
N GLN A 213 -31.38 -13.17 -32.02
CA GLN A 213 -32.81 -13.46 -31.85
C GLN A 213 -33.69 -12.33 -32.38
N LEU A 214 -33.36 -11.07 -32.06
CA LEU A 214 -34.11 -9.90 -32.54
C LEU A 214 -34.02 -9.76 -34.07
N GLU A 215 -32.85 -10.01 -34.67
CA GLU A 215 -32.67 -9.99 -36.13
C GLU A 215 -33.49 -11.09 -36.84
N GLN A 216 -33.51 -12.31 -36.29
CA GLN A 216 -34.35 -13.39 -36.83
C GLN A 216 -35.84 -13.05 -36.73
N GLN A 217 -36.27 -12.47 -35.61
CA GLN A 217 -37.66 -12.06 -35.43
C GLN A 217 -38.04 -10.97 -36.43
N LYS A 218 -37.14 -10.00 -36.69
CA LYS A 218 -37.32 -8.97 -37.71
C LYS A 218 -37.45 -9.57 -39.11
N GLN A 219 -36.58 -10.49 -39.50
CA GLN A 219 -36.65 -11.16 -40.81
C GLN A 219 -37.95 -11.95 -41.01
N GLN A 220 -38.40 -12.67 -39.97
CA GLN A 220 -39.68 -13.40 -40.04
C GLN A 220 -40.87 -12.46 -40.24
N LEU A 221 -40.89 -11.31 -39.56
CA LEU A 221 -41.92 -10.28 -39.76
C LEU A 221 -41.85 -9.68 -41.17
N GLU A 222 -40.66 -9.33 -41.67
CA GLU A 222 -40.50 -8.81 -43.03
C GLU A 222 -40.97 -9.82 -44.09
N GLN A 223 -40.70 -11.11 -43.88
CA GLN A 223 -41.08 -12.17 -44.82
C GLN A 223 -42.59 -12.48 -44.78
N GLN A 224 -43.23 -12.44 -43.60
CA GLN A 224 -44.69 -12.48 -43.49
C GLN A 224 -45.35 -11.27 -44.15
N MET A 225 -44.79 -10.07 -43.97
CA MET A 225 -45.27 -8.89 -44.66
C MET A 225 -45.15 -9.05 -46.18
N LEU A 226 -44.00 -9.47 -46.71
CA LEU A 226 -43.79 -9.64 -48.15
C LEU A 226 -44.72 -10.71 -48.78
N ALA A 227 -44.96 -11.82 -48.06
CA ALA A 227 -45.89 -12.88 -48.48
C ALA A 227 -47.35 -12.40 -48.52
N SER A 228 -47.72 -11.42 -47.69
CA SER A 228 -49.05 -10.80 -47.71
C SER A 228 -49.28 -9.80 -48.85
N VAL A 229 -48.22 -9.37 -49.55
CA VAL A 229 -48.31 -8.39 -50.67
C VAL A 229 -48.21 -9.03 -52.07
N LEU A 230 -47.95 -10.34 -52.19
CA LEU A 230 -48.00 -11.07 -53.46
C LEU A 230 -49.42 -11.60 -53.71
N PRO A 231 -50.17 -11.07 -54.70
CA PRO A 231 -51.58 -11.37 -54.87
C PRO A 231 -51.77 -12.71 -55.58
N ASN A 232 -52.38 -13.69 -54.91
CA ASN A 232 -52.99 -14.81 -55.61
C ASN A 232 -54.33 -14.32 -56.21
N ALA A 233 -54.32 -14.06 -57.51
CA ALA A 233 -55.51 -13.91 -58.31
C ALA A 233 -56.19 -15.27 -58.46
N ALA A 234 -57.15 -15.60 -57.60
CA ALA A 234 -58.32 -16.42 -57.95
C ALA A 234 -59.30 -16.56 -56.76
N ALA A 235 -60.54 -16.15 -57.03
CA ALA A 235 -61.79 -16.70 -56.48
C ALA A 235 -62.18 -16.43 -54.99
N ILE A 236 -62.83 -15.28 -54.78
CA ILE A 236 -64.27 -15.15 -54.44
C ILE A 236 -64.87 -16.07 -53.33
N LEU A 237 -65.28 -15.44 -52.21
CA LEU A 237 -66.41 -15.68 -51.26
C LEU A 237 -66.22 -16.57 -49.98
N PRO A 238 -67.04 -16.36 -48.90
CA PRO A 238 -66.49 -15.97 -47.59
C PRO A 238 -66.83 -16.91 -46.39
N ALA A 239 -66.23 -16.52 -45.24
CA ALA A 239 -66.65 -16.76 -43.85
C ALA A 239 -66.26 -18.09 -43.16
N ALA A 240 -65.38 -17.98 -42.16
CA ALA A 240 -65.61 -18.50 -40.81
C ALA A 240 -64.51 -17.98 -39.88
N ALA A 241 -64.95 -17.33 -38.79
CA ALA A 241 -64.10 -16.85 -37.72
C ALA A 241 -63.35 -17.99 -37.03
N SER A 242 -62.06 -17.80 -36.76
CA SER A 242 -61.33 -18.49 -35.69
C SER A 242 -60.15 -17.61 -35.27
N LEU A 243 -60.33 -16.88 -34.18
CA LEU A 243 -59.24 -16.21 -33.46
C LEU A 243 -58.32 -17.28 -32.84
N PRO A 244 -56.99 -17.24 -33.03
CA PRO A 244 -56.06 -17.83 -32.08
C PRO A 244 -55.93 -16.90 -30.86
N PRO A 245 -55.67 -17.43 -29.65
CA PRO A 245 -55.48 -16.60 -28.48
C PRO A 245 -54.19 -15.77 -28.63
N GLN A 246 -54.31 -14.44 -28.58
CA GLN A 246 -53.20 -13.58 -28.21
C GLN A 246 -52.76 -13.96 -26.79
N GLN A 247 -51.69 -14.72 -26.66
CA GLN A 247 -50.92 -14.71 -25.43
C GLN A 247 -50.35 -13.31 -25.26
N GLN A 248 -50.91 -12.56 -24.31
CA GLN A 248 -50.29 -11.38 -23.74
C GLN A 248 -48.89 -11.77 -23.25
N GLN A 249 -47.87 -11.57 -24.08
CA GLN A 249 -46.53 -11.37 -23.58
C GLN A 249 -46.57 -10.07 -22.78
N GLN A 250 -46.61 -10.22 -21.45
CA GLN A 250 -46.27 -9.16 -20.53
C GLN A 250 -45.02 -8.46 -21.06
N GLN A 251 -45.14 -7.17 -21.33
CA GLN A 251 -44.02 -6.26 -21.45
C GLN A 251 -43.21 -6.35 -20.16
N GLN A 252 -42.24 -7.26 -20.11
CA GLN A 252 -41.14 -7.14 -19.18
C GLN A 252 -40.31 -5.96 -19.68
N GLN A 253 -40.50 -4.84 -18.99
CA GLN A 253 -39.60 -3.70 -19.03
C GLN A 253 -38.14 -4.21 -19.03
N PRO A 254 -37.22 -3.52 -19.73
CA PRO A 254 -35.84 -3.94 -19.79
C PRO A 254 -35.28 -4.01 -18.37
N VAL A 255 -35.10 -5.22 -17.86
CA VAL A 255 -34.30 -5.45 -16.66
C VAL A 255 -32.87 -5.24 -17.10
N ILE A 256 -32.43 -3.98 -17.03
CA ILE A 256 -31.02 -3.63 -16.95
C ILE A 256 -30.45 -4.58 -15.89
N PRO A 257 -29.50 -5.48 -16.21
CA PRO A 257 -28.87 -6.28 -15.18
C PRO A 257 -28.29 -5.29 -14.17
N LYS A 258 -28.86 -5.28 -12.96
CA LYS A 258 -28.34 -4.49 -11.85
C LYS A 258 -26.87 -4.88 -11.72
N ILE A 259 -26.00 -3.93 -12.07
CA ILE A 259 -24.60 -3.95 -11.69
C ILE A 259 -24.58 -4.26 -10.18
N PRO A 260 -23.97 -5.37 -9.74
CA PRO A 260 -23.83 -5.65 -8.32
C PRO A 260 -23.22 -4.43 -7.64
N PRO A 261 -23.72 -4.01 -6.47
CA PRO A 261 -23.23 -2.81 -5.82
C PRO A 261 -21.73 -2.91 -5.63
N LEU A 262 -21.06 -1.88 -6.16
CA LEU A 262 -19.67 -1.59 -5.96
C LEU A 262 -19.41 -1.50 -4.44
N MET A 263 -18.46 -2.29 -3.95
CA MET A 263 -17.90 -2.25 -2.59
C MET A 263 -18.83 -2.70 -1.45
N ALA A 264 -18.58 -3.92 -0.96
CA ALA A 264 -18.48 -4.16 0.47
C ALA A 264 -17.43 -5.27 0.71
N GLN A 265 -16.38 -4.90 1.45
CA GLN A 265 -15.20 -5.66 1.90
C GLN A 265 -13.98 -5.62 0.97
#